data_AF-A0A4P7P2A7-F1
#
_entry.id   AF-A0A4P7P2A7-F1
#
_cell.length_a   1.000
_cell.length_b   1.000
_cell.length_c   1.000
_cell.angle_alpha   90.00
_cell.angle_beta   90.00
_cell.angle_gamma   90.00
#
_symmetry.space_group_name_H-M   'P 1'
#
loop_
_entity.id
_entity.type
_entity.pdbx_description
1 polymer ?
#
loop_
_entity_poly.entity_id
_entity_poly.type
_entity_poly.pdbx_seq_one_letter_code
_entity_poly.pdbx_strand_id
1 'polypeptide(L)'
;MLFLFKKSRWLLAVLVMLVVGQAFGHGMSEAEKQTIIDGGNLSYLWIGATHMLSGYDHLLFIFGIIFFLTKFKDIIKYITAFTLGHSVTLIYATFNGIQVNYFLIDAIIALSICYIAFANLDGFKKYLGIKPPNLLLMIIGLGLIHGLGLSTRLQQLPLNQDTLLMNIISFNIGIELGQVIALTIMLLVMALFRRSTLFEPFSLISNYGLIFAGLFLFIMQMHGYSHITNPDEFGFSSDNHIHEHIKMDEERAAQVIKNSQHDSIE
;
A
#
# COMPACT_ATOMS: atom_id res chain seq x y z
N MET A 1 39.54 -10.66 -8.17
CA MET A 1 38.50 -11.58 -7.63
C MET A 1 37.49 -10.88 -6.69
N LEU A 2 37.87 -9.86 -5.93
CA LEU A 2 36.96 -9.09 -5.03
C LEU A 2 35.91 -8.21 -5.73
N PHE A 3 36.07 -7.88 -7.01
CA PHE A 3 35.13 -7.01 -7.74
C PHE A 3 33.88 -7.74 -8.24
N LEU A 4 34.00 -9.04 -8.54
CA LEU A 4 32.89 -9.89 -8.97
C LEU A 4 31.91 -10.21 -7.82
N PHE A 5 32.41 -10.32 -6.58
CA PHE A 5 31.58 -10.55 -5.39
C PHE A 5 30.69 -9.34 -5.01
N LYS A 6 31.11 -8.11 -5.35
CA LYS A 6 30.36 -6.89 -5.00
C LYS A 6 29.13 -6.69 -5.90
N LYS A 7 29.19 -7.13 -7.16
CA LYS A 7 28.07 -7.12 -8.12
C LYS A 7 27.01 -8.18 -7.78
N SER A 8 27.42 -9.32 -7.23
CA SER A 8 26.55 -10.44 -6.85
C SER A 8 25.57 -10.08 -5.72
N ARG A 9 25.95 -9.17 -4.79
CA ARG A 9 25.06 -8.75 -3.68
C ARG A 9 23.91 -7.85 -4.13
N TRP A 10 24.12 -7.02 -5.15
CA TRP A 10 23.05 -6.21 -5.75
C TRP A 10 22.10 -7.07 -6.59
N LEU A 11 22.65 -8.06 -7.31
CA LEU A 11 21.84 -9.04 -8.01
C LEU A 11 21.01 -9.88 -7.03
N LEU A 12 21.58 -10.30 -5.89
CA LEU A 12 20.84 -11.02 -4.85
C LEU A 12 19.78 -10.13 -4.18
N ALA A 13 20.05 -8.85 -3.92
CA ALA A 13 19.08 -7.91 -3.37
C ALA A 13 17.92 -7.63 -4.35
N VAL A 14 18.24 -7.47 -5.63
CA VAL A 14 17.24 -7.35 -6.70
C VAL A 14 16.46 -8.65 -6.88
N LEU A 15 17.12 -9.82 -6.79
CA LEU A 15 16.47 -11.13 -6.90
C LEU A 15 15.57 -11.42 -5.69
N VAL A 16 15.96 -11.00 -4.48
CA VAL A 16 15.12 -11.06 -3.27
C VAL A 16 13.93 -10.09 -3.39
N MET A 17 14.11 -8.90 -3.94
CA MET A 17 13.00 -7.97 -4.21
C MET A 17 12.05 -8.49 -5.31
N LEU A 18 12.57 -9.20 -6.32
CA LEU A 18 11.76 -9.81 -7.37
C LEU A 18 10.99 -11.06 -6.88
N VAL A 19 11.51 -11.77 -5.87
CA VAL A 19 10.84 -12.94 -5.26
C VAL A 19 9.77 -12.54 -4.24
N VAL A 20 9.83 -11.33 -3.65
CA VAL A 20 8.76 -10.78 -2.80
C VAL A 20 7.54 -10.31 -3.63
N GLY A 21 7.64 -10.28 -4.95
CA GLY A 21 6.55 -9.92 -5.89
C GLY A 21 5.43 -10.96 -6.05
N GLN A 22 5.32 -11.94 -5.15
CA GLN A 22 4.24 -12.94 -5.14
C GLN A 22 3.48 -12.88 -3.80
N ALA A 23 3.11 -11.68 -3.37
CA ALA A 23 2.07 -11.51 -2.37
C ALA A 23 0.79 -11.14 -3.11
N PHE A 24 0.04 -12.17 -3.51
CA PHE A 24 -1.34 -12.04 -3.99
C PHE A 24 -2.10 -11.10 -3.05
N GLY A 25 -2.62 -10.00 -3.58
CA GLY A 25 -3.77 -9.32 -2.98
C GLY A 25 -4.94 -10.28 -3.06
N HIS A 26 -5.01 -11.23 -2.14
CA HIS A 26 -6.14 -12.14 -2.06
C HIS A 26 -7.34 -11.29 -1.66
N GLY A 27 -8.27 -11.07 -2.60
CA GLY A 27 -9.62 -10.68 -2.23
C GLY A 27 -10.16 -11.73 -1.25
N MET A 28 -10.73 -11.29 -0.14
CA MET A 28 -11.23 -12.20 0.89
C MET A 28 -12.23 -13.17 0.29
N SER A 29 -12.04 -14.46 0.57
CA SER A 29 -13.00 -15.49 0.20
C SER A 29 -14.34 -15.26 0.91
N GLU A 30 -15.45 -15.73 0.33
CA GLU A 30 -16.76 -15.66 0.99
C GLU A 30 -16.77 -16.38 2.36
N ALA A 31 -15.93 -17.40 2.54
CA ALA A 31 -15.73 -18.07 3.82
C ALA A 31 -15.04 -17.18 4.88
N GLU A 32 -14.09 -16.34 4.47
CA GLU A 32 -13.45 -15.36 5.38
C GLU A 32 -14.44 -14.24 5.76
N LYS A 33 -15.27 -13.77 4.81
CA LYS A 33 -16.35 -12.83 5.12
C LYS A 33 -17.32 -13.39 6.16
N GLN A 34 -17.69 -14.66 6.03
CA GLN A 34 -18.58 -15.33 6.99
C GLN A 34 -17.92 -15.48 8.36
N THR A 35 -16.63 -15.83 8.41
CA THR A 35 -15.86 -15.93 9.68
C THR A 35 -15.76 -14.59 10.41
N ILE A 36 -15.77 -13.46 9.69
CA ILE A 36 -15.78 -12.11 10.29
C ILE A 36 -17.13 -11.79 10.92
N ILE A 37 -18.22 -12.18 10.26
CA ILE A 37 -19.57 -12.02 10.80
C ILE A 37 -19.70 -12.84 12.09
N ASP A 38 -19.18 -14.07 12.10
CA ASP A 38 -19.30 -14.99 13.24
C ASP A 38 -18.35 -14.65 14.41
N GLY A 39 -17.15 -14.12 14.13
CA GLY A 39 -16.14 -13.81 15.14
C GLY A 39 -16.23 -12.39 15.74
N GLY A 40 -17.12 -11.54 15.21
CA GLY A 40 -17.43 -10.22 15.75
C GLY A 40 -16.21 -9.30 15.91
N ASN A 41 -16.18 -8.49 16.96
CA ASN A 41 -15.15 -7.49 17.22
C ASN A 41 -13.71 -8.04 17.28
N LEU A 42 -13.53 -9.29 17.71
CA LEU A 42 -12.21 -9.92 17.77
C LEU A 42 -11.64 -10.19 16.37
N SER A 43 -12.49 -10.56 15.42
CA SER A 43 -12.10 -10.70 14.02
C SER A 43 -11.63 -9.36 13.45
N TYR A 44 -12.37 -8.27 13.71
CA TYR A 44 -11.95 -6.93 13.29
C TYR A 44 -10.61 -6.50 13.88
N LEU A 45 -10.37 -6.78 15.17
CA LEU A 45 -9.08 -6.53 15.83
C LEU A 45 -7.95 -7.32 15.15
N TRP A 46 -8.15 -8.60 14.90
CA TRP A 46 -7.15 -9.44 14.24
C TRP A 46 -6.85 -8.97 12.81
N ILE A 47 -7.87 -8.58 12.05
CA ILE A 47 -7.70 -8.03 10.69
C ILE A 47 -6.93 -6.73 10.74
N GLY A 48 -7.23 -5.83 11.69
CA GLY A 48 -6.48 -4.59 11.86
C GLY A 48 -5.01 -4.85 12.17
N ALA A 49 -4.71 -5.77 13.07
CA ALA A 49 -3.34 -6.14 13.42
C ALA A 49 -2.58 -6.77 12.24
N THR A 50 -3.23 -7.70 11.53
CA THR A 50 -2.63 -8.38 10.38
C THR A 50 -2.44 -7.42 9.20
N HIS A 51 -3.38 -6.51 8.96
CA HIS A 51 -3.25 -5.46 7.94
C HIS A 51 -2.02 -4.60 8.21
N MET A 52 -1.85 -4.14 9.46
CA MET A 52 -0.70 -3.33 9.84
C MET A 52 0.64 -4.08 9.71
N LEU A 53 0.67 -5.37 10.06
CA LEU A 53 1.88 -6.19 9.99
C LEU A 53 2.21 -6.72 8.59
N SER A 54 1.21 -6.86 7.72
CA SER A 54 1.39 -7.31 6.32
C SER A 54 1.61 -6.16 5.34
N GLY A 55 1.22 -4.93 5.70
CA GLY A 55 1.42 -3.72 4.91
C GLY A 55 2.89 -3.32 4.85
N TYR A 56 3.57 -3.66 3.75
CA TYR A 56 4.98 -3.30 3.55
C TYR A 56 5.22 -1.78 3.55
N ASP A 57 4.29 -1.02 3.00
CA ASP A 57 4.27 0.45 3.05
C ASP A 57 4.29 1.00 4.48
N HIS A 58 3.45 0.45 5.36
CA HIS A 58 3.39 0.82 6.77
C HIS A 58 4.68 0.47 7.52
N LEU A 59 5.22 -0.72 7.27
CA LEU A 59 6.49 -1.16 7.88
C LEU A 59 7.67 -0.30 7.40
N LEU A 60 7.73 0.06 6.11
CA LEU A 60 8.75 0.94 5.55
C LEU A 60 8.64 2.36 6.12
N PHE A 61 7.42 2.85 6.32
CA PHE A 61 7.16 4.14 6.96
C PHE A 61 7.67 4.18 8.40
N ILE A 62 7.30 3.17 9.21
CA ILE A 62 7.80 3.03 10.59
C ILE A 62 9.33 2.95 10.59
N PHE A 63 9.91 2.12 9.71
CA PHE A 63 11.35 1.98 9.59
C PHE A 63 12.04 3.31 9.30
N GLY A 64 11.48 4.13 8.40
CA GLY A 64 11.94 5.49 8.12
C GLY A 64 11.89 6.41 9.34
N ILE A 65 10.80 6.39 10.12
CA ILE A 65 10.62 7.23 11.31
C ILE A 65 11.68 6.92 12.39
N ILE A 66 12.10 5.66 12.54
CA ILE A 66 13.03 5.24 13.58
C ILE A 66 14.43 5.87 13.41
N PHE A 67 14.80 6.25 12.18
CA PHE A 67 16.05 6.98 11.94
C PHE A 67 15.99 8.41 12.49
N PHE A 68 14.83 9.04 12.45
CA PHE A 68 14.63 10.40 12.96
C PHE A 68 14.49 10.43 14.49
N LEU A 69 13.77 9.45 15.05
CA LEU A 69 13.38 9.46 16.45
C LEU A 69 14.35 8.69 17.32
N THR A 70 15.29 9.41 17.92
CA THR A 70 16.29 8.84 18.83
C THR A 70 15.82 8.76 20.28
N LYS A 71 14.80 9.55 20.66
CA LYS A 71 14.27 9.61 22.02
C LYS A 71 12.90 8.94 22.10
N PHE A 72 12.73 8.09 23.11
CA PHE A 72 11.48 7.38 23.38
C PHE A 72 10.25 8.30 23.53
N LYS A 73 10.41 9.46 24.16
CA LYS A 73 9.33 10.46 24.29
C LYS A 73 8.86 11.01 22.94
N ASP A 74 9.79 11.24 22.02
CA ASP A 74 9.45 11.74 20.69
C ASP A 74 8.76 10.64 19.88
N ILE A 75 9.22 9.39 19.98
CA ILE A 75 8.58 8.21 19.40
C ILE A 75 7.09 8.14 19.78
N ILE A 76 6.78 8.15 21.07
CA ILE A 76 5.39 8.12 21.54
C ILE A 76 4.61 9.32 20.99
N LYS A 77 5.16 10.54 21.11
CA LYS A 77 4.48 11.76 20.65
C LYS A 77 4.05 11.67 19.19
N TYR A 78 4.95 11.25 18.30
CA TYR A 78 4.66 11.22 16.87
C TYR A 78 3.75 10.05 16.49
N ILE A 79 3.91 8.89 17.13
CA ILE A 79 3.00 7.76 16.92
C ILE A 79 1.58 8.12 17.36
N THR A 80 1.43 8.68 18.56
CA THR A 80 0.12 9.13 19.03
C THR A 80 -0.48 10.18 18.09
N ALA A 81 0.32 11.13 17.59
CA ALA A 81 -0.15 12.13 16.63
C ALA A 81 -0.62 11.49 15.31
N PHE A 82 0.12 10.50 14.79
CA PHE A 82 -0.27 9.74 13.62
C PHE A 82 -1.58 8.97 13.86
N THR A 83 -1.65 8.20 14.95
CA THR A 83 -2.81 7.38 15.31
C THR A 83 -4.05 8.25 15.52
N LEU A 84 -3.91 9.43 16.14
CA LEU A 84 -5.02 10.37 16.29
C LEU A 84 -5.54 10.86 14.94
N GLY A 85 -4.66 11.32 14.05
CA GLY A 85 -5.06 11.73 12.69
C GLY A 85 -5.72 10.58 11.92
N HIS A 86 -5.08 9.42 11.95
CA HIS A 86 -5.59 8.19 11.34
C HIS A 86 -6.99 7.83 11.82
N SER A 87 -7.19 7.78 13.14
CA SER A 87 -8.47 7.42 13.75
C SER A 87 -9.59 8.40 13.39
N VAL A 88 -9.29 9.70 13.39
CA VAL A 88 -10.27 10.74 13.08
C VAL A 88 -10.79 10.56 11.66
N THR A 89 -9.91 10.43 10.68
CA THR A 89 -10.36 10.30 9.28
C THR A 89 -10.97 8.94 9.00
N LEU A 90 -10.46 7.86 9.61
CA LEU A 90 -11.04 6.53 9.51
C LEU A 90 -12.50 6.50 9.98
N ILE A 91 -12.78 7.02 11.19
CA ILE A 91 -14.13 7.08 11.74
C ILE A 91 -14.99 8.00 10.87
N TYR A 92 -14.53 9.22 10.60
CA TYR A 92 -15.30 10.21 9.86
C TYR A 92 -15.69 9.74 8.45
N ALA A 93 -14.72 9.24 7.68
CA ALA A 93 -14.96 8.77 6.32
C ALA A 93 -15.88 7.55 6.29
N THR A 94 -15.74 6.62 7.25
CA THR A 94 -16.57 5.41 7.32
C THR A 94 -18.04 5.76 7.65
N PHE A 95 -18.27 6.64 8.61
CA PHE A 95 -19.63 7.07 8.99
C PHE A 95 -20.34 7.87 7.90
N ASN A 96 -19.59 8.64 7.11
CA ASN A 96 -20.15 9.46 6.02
C ASN A 96 -20.12 8.76 4.66
N GLY A 97 -19.71 7.49 4.60
CA GLY A 97 -19.61 6.73 3.35
C GLY A 97 -18.66 7.36 2.32
N ILE A 98 -17.64 8.10 2.78
CA ILE A 98 -16.67 8.74 1.89
C ILE A 98 -15.73 7.65 1.38
N GLN A 99 -15.73 7.46 0.06
CA GLN A 99 -14.87 6.51 -0.63
C GLN A 99 -14.02 7.26 -1.65
N VAL A 100 -12.73 6.98 -1.62
CA VAL A 100 -11.75 7.55 -2.54
C VAL A 100 -10.98 6.39 -3.16
N ASN A 101 -10.51 6.54 -4.39
CA ASN A 101 -9.76 5.48 -5.05
C ASN A 101 -8.53 5.08 -4.21
N TYR A 102 -8.49 3.83 -3.77
CA TYR A 102 -7.45 3.33 -2.87
C TYR A 102 -6.07 3.34 -3.52
N PHE A 103 -5.94 3.19 -4.86
CA PHE A 103 -4.65 3.33 -5.53
C PHE A 103 -4.08 4.74 -5.40
N LEU A 104 -4.91 5.78 -5.52
CA LEU A 104 -4.44 7.16 -5.36
C LEU A 104 -3.98 7.44 -3.93
N ILE A 105 -4.70 6.91 -2.94
CA ILE A 105 -4.31 7.08 -1.54
C ILE A 105 -3.02 6.30 -1.25
N ASP A 106 -2.94 5.04 -1.66
CA ASP A 106 -1.75 4.21 -1.48
C ASP A 106 -0.53 4.81 -2.20
N ALA A 107 -0.73 5.47 -3.36
CA ALA A 107 0.32 6.20 -4.06
C ALA A 107 0.83 7.38 -3.21
N ILE A 108 -0.06 8.15 -2.57
CA ILE A 108 0.33 9.25 -1.67
C ILE A 108 1.03 8.70 -0.42
N ILE A 109 0.56 7.58 0.13
CA ILE A 109 1.22 6.86 1.23
C ILE A 109 2.65 6.47 0.82
N ALA A 110 2.84 5.92 -0.38
CA ALA A 110 4.16 5.59 -0.91
C ALA A 110 5.08 6.82 -1.03
N LEU A 111 4.55 7.97 -1.47
CA LEU A 111 5.31 9.23 -1.48
C LEU A 111 5.65 9.73 -0.07
N SER A 112 4.86 9.40 0.94
CA SER A 112 5.19 9.74 2.33
C SER A 112 6.45 9.03 2.84
N ILE A 113 6.71 7.81 2.37
CA ILE A 113 7.96 7.08 2.65
C ILE A 113 9.15 7.83 2.06
N CYS A 114 9.04 8.26 0.79
CA CYS A 114 10.04 9.08 0.12
C CYS A 114 10.29 10.39 0.89
N TYR A 115 9.22 11.04 1.34
CA TYR A 115 9.31 12.26 2.13
C TYR A 115 10.12 12.04 3.41
N ILE A 116 9.78 11.03 4.21
CA ILE A 116 10.46 10.75 5.48
C ILE A 116 11.94 10.47 5.24
N ALA A 117 12.24 9.63 4.25
CA ALA A 117 13.61 9.27 3.91
C ALA A 117 14.41 10.47 3.38
N PHE A 118 13.78 11.36 2.59
CA PHE A 118 14.39 12.61 2.14
C PHE A 118 14.65 13.57 3.29
N ALA A 119 13.73 13.66 4.26
CA ALA A 119 13.91 14.45 5.47
C ALA A 119 15.07 13.91 6.33
N ASN A 120 15.19 12.58 6.46
CA ASN A 120 16.28 11.91 7.19
C ASN A 120 17.67 12.16 6.59
N LEU A 121 17.75 12.43 5.29
CA LEU A 121 19.00 12.73 4.57
C LEU A 121 19.34 14.23 4.55
N ASP A 122 18.69 15.04 5.39
CA ASP A 122 18.78 16.51 5.35
C ASP A 122 18.45 17.10 3.98
N GLY A 123 17.61 16.42 3.18
CA GLY A 123 17.37 16.75 1.79
C GLY A 123 16.82 18.16 1.57
N PHE A 124 15.93 18.62 2.47
CA PHE A 124 15.37 19.97 2.44
C PHE A 124 16.44 21.06 2.53
N LYS A 125 17.43 20.86 3.41
CA LYS A 125 18.52 21.82 3.60
C LYS A 125 19.54 21.72 2.47
N LYS A 126 19.91 20.49 2.09
CA LYS A 126 21.00 20.22 1.14
C LYS A 126 20.65 20.52 -0.32
N TYR A 127 19.43 20.19 -0.75
CA TYR A 127 19.01 20.30 -2.15
C TYR A 127 18.04 21.46 -2.40
N LEU A 128 17.22 21.82 -1.42
CA LEU A 128 16.18 22.86 -1.59
C LEU A 128 16.53 24.17 -0.87
N GLY A 129 17.55 24.19 -0.01
CA GLY A 129 17.96 25.38 0.75
C GLY A 129 16.91 25.88 1.76
N ILE A 130 15.89 25.08 2.07
CA ILE A 130 14.79 25.45 2.97
C ILE A 130 14.84 24.66 4.28
N LYS A 131 14.23 25.21 5.33
CA LYS A 131 14.01 24.47 6.58
C LYS A 131 12.97 23.37 6.35
N PRO A 132 13.14 22.17 6.92
CA PRO A 132 12.14 21.12 6.83
C PRO A 132 10.81 21.60 7.44
N PRO A 133 9.66 21.20 6.87
CA PRO A 133 8.34 21.46 7.44
C PRO A 133 8.21 20.94 8.87
N ASN A 134 7.20 21.44 9.61
CA ASN A 134 6.93 20.96 10.97
C ASN A 134 6.56 19.47 10.94
N LEU A 135 7.44 18.64 11.50
CA LEU A 135 7.29 17.18 11.47
C LEU A 135 5.99 16.71 12.14
N LEU A 136 5.55 17.38 13.20
CA LEU A 136 4.32 16.97 13.91
C LEU A 136 3.09 17.19 13.03
N LEU A 137 3.00 18.37 12.40
CA LEU A 137 1.90 18.69 11.47
C LEU A 137 1.87 17.70 10.30
N MET A 138 3.04 17.40 9.76
CA MET A 138 3.20 16.44 8.68
C MET A 138 2.75 15.04 9.11
N ILE A 139 3.18 14.54 10.27
CA ILE A 139 2.79 13.21 10.75
C ILE A 139 1.29 13.10 11.01
N ILE A 140 0.66 14.16 11.53
CA ILE A 140 -0.80 14.24 11.63
C ILE A 140 -1.44 14.18 10.24
N GLY A 141 -0.95 14.98 9.29
CA GLY A 141 -1.42 15.00 7.91
C GLY A 141 -1.33 13.63 7.22
N LEU A 142 -0.21 12.94 7.41
CA LEU A 142 -0.04 11.57 6.92
C LEU A 142 -1.01 10.60 7.59
N GLY A 143 -1.20 10.71 8.91
CA GLY A 143 -2.22 9.95 9.63
C GLY A 143 -3.61 10.11 9.01
N LEU A 144 -4.03 11.35 8.76
CA LEU A 144 -5.33 11.63 8.12
C LEU A 144 -5.48 10.92 6.75
N ILE A 145 -4.44 11.01 5.91
CA ILE A 145 -4.44 10.39 4.58
C ILE A 145 -4.51 8.85 4.68
N HIS A 146 -3.74 8.25 5.59
CA HIS A 146 -3.77 6.80 5.81
C HIS A 146 -5.16 6.36 6.31
N GLY A 147 -5.76 7.13 7.21
CA GLY A 147 -7.09 6.81 7.76
C GLY A 147 -8.17 6.82 6.68
N LEU A 148 -8.06 7.72 5.71
CA LEU A 148 -8.95 7.78 4.55
C LEU A 148 -8.80 6.55 3.64
N GLY A 149 -7.56 6.14 3.35
CA GLY A 149 -7.29 4.97 2.51
C GLY A 149 -7.84 3.70 3.12
N LEU A 150 -7.63 3.56 4.43
CA LEU A 150 -8.10 2.41 5.17
C LEU A 150 -9.62 2.37 5.34
N SER A 151 -10.26 3.54 5.50
CA SER A 151 -11.72 3.62 5.54
C SER A 151 -12.36 3.04 4.29
N THR A 152 -11.80 3.33 3.11
CA THR A 152 -12.32 2.79 1.84
C THR A 152 -12.27 1.25 1.83
N ARG A 153 -11.20 0.65 2.37
CA ARG A 153 -11.08 -0.81 2.47
C ARG A 153 -12.00 -1.39 3.56
N LEU A 154 -12.12 -0.72 4.70
CA LEU A 154 -12.99 -1.16 5.79
C LEU A 154 -14.46 -1.21 5.35
N GLN A 155 -14.90 -0.23 4.55
CA GLN A 155 -16.25 -0.18 3.98
C GLN A 155 -16.55 -1.32 2.98
N GLN A 156 -15.55 -2.10 2.55
CA GLN A 156 -15.75 -3.31 1.74
C GLN A 156 -16.03 -4.56 2.59
N LEU A 157 -15.85 -4.50 3.91
CA LEU A 157 -16.20 -5.57 4.83
C LEU A 157 -17.71 -5.59 5.10
N PRO A 158 -18.28 -6.74 5.49
CA PRO A 158 -19.68 -6.81 5.92
C PRO A 158 -19.88 -6.07 7.25
N LEU A 159 -20.13 -4.76 7.18
CA LEU A 159 -20.36 -3.90 8.33
C LEU A 159 -21.85 -3.87 8.70
N ASN A 160 -22.18 -4.24 9.94
CA ASN A 160 -23.50 -4.00 10.52
C ASN A 160 -23.55 -2.57 11.08
N GLN A 161 -24.61 -1.81 10.78
CA GLN A 161 -24.79 -0.44 11.26
C GLN A 161 -24.85 -0.36 12.79
N ASP A 162 -25.47 -1.35 13.44
CA ASP A 162 -25.64 -1.36 14.91
C ASP A 162 -24.30 -1.53 15.65
N THR A 163 -23.34 -2.23 15.04
CA THR A 163 -22.02 -2.50 15.61
C THR A 163 -20.90 -1.72 14.95
N LEU A 164 -21.22 -0.83 14.00
CA LEU A 164 -20.25 -0.13 13.15
C LEU A 164 -19.15 0.57 13.95
N LEU A 165 -19.54 1.37 14.96
CA LEU A 165 -18.58 2.08 15.80
C LEU A 165 -17.62 1.12 16.50
N MET A 166 -18.16 0.02 17.04
CA MET A 166 -17.37 -0.96 17.77
C MET A 166 -16.43 -1.72 16.84
N ASN A 167 -16.88 -2.09 15.64
CA ASN A 167 -16.05 -2.71 14.60
C ASN A 167 -14.89 -1.79 14.21
N ILE A 168 -15.14 -0.49 14.00
CA ILE A 168 -14.11 0.51 13.68
C ILE A 168 -13.10 0.63 14.83
N ILE A 169 -13.58 0.73 16.08
CA ILE A 169 -12.72 0.84 17.26
C ILE A 169 -11.86 -0.42 17.41
N SER A 170 -12.45 -1.62 17.31
CA SER A 170 -11.72 -2.88 17.43
C SER A 170 -10.67 -3.04 16.34
N PHE A 171 -11.01 -2.69 15.09
CA PHE A 171 -10.08 -2.68 13.98
C PHE A 171 -8.91 -1.71 14.22
N ASN A 172 -9.18 -0.50 14.69
CA ASN A 172 -8.15 0.50 14.98
C ASN A 172 -7.23 0.09 16.15
N ILE A 173 -7.79 -0.53 17.20
CA ILE A 173 -7.00 -1.12 18.28
C ILE A 173 -6.07 -2.21 17.73
N GLY A 174 -6.57 -3.05 16.81
CA GLY A 174 -5.77 -4.02 16.09
C GLY A 174 -4.55 -3.40 15.40
N ILE A 175 -4.76 -2.31 14.65
CA ILE A 175 -3.69 -1.57 13.97
C ILE A 175 -2.69 -1.01 14.98
N GLU A 176 -3.16 -0.37 16.05
CA GLU A 176 -2.29 0.20 17.06
C GLU A 176 -1.42 -0.88 17.73
N LEU A 177 -2.00 -2.05 18.03
CA LEU A 177 -1.26 -3.21 18.53
C LEU A 177 -0.20 -3.69 17.53
N GLY A 178 -0.56 -3.87 16.26
CA GLY A 178 0.37 -4.25 15.20
C GLY A 178 1.52 -3.25 15.05
N GLN A 179 1.21 -1.95 15.10
CA GLN A 179 2.18 -0.87 15.02
C GLN A 179 3.13 -0.85 16.22
N VAL A 180 2.62 -0.99 17.45
CA VAL A 180 3.43 -1.05 18.67
C VAL A 180 4.36 -2.26 18.65
N ILE A 181 3.87 -3.43 18.20
CA ILE A 181 4.68 -4.64 18.07
C ILE A 181 5.81 -4.43 17.05
N ALA A 182 5.48 -4.00 15.83
CA ALA A 182 6.45 -3.77 14.77
C ALA A 182 7.52 -2.76 15.19
N LEU A 183 7.08 -1.63 15.74
CA LEU A 183 7.98 -0.58 16.23
C LEU A 183 8.90 -1.09 17.35
N THR A 184 8.36 -1.81 18.34
CA THR A 184 9.15 -2.31 19.48
C THR A 184 10.26 -3.22 19.00
N ILE A 185 9.95 -4.15 18.09
CA ILE A 185 10.92 -5.06 17.49
C ILE A 185 11.98 -4.27 16.72
N MET A 186 11.57 -3.36 15.83
CA MET A 186 12.50 -2.57 15.02
C MET A 186 13.39 -1.68 15.89
N LEU A 187 12.85 -1.05 16.94
CA LEU A 187 13.60 -0.22 17.88
C LEU A 187 14.63 -1.03 18.66
N LEU A 188 14.28 -2.23 19.12
CA LEU A 188 15.20 -3.11 19.84
C LEU A 188 16.38 -3.49 18.95
N VAL A 189 16.10 -3.91 17.72
CA VAL A 189 17.14 -4.24 16.73
C VAL A 189 18.02 -3.02 16.43
N MET A 190 17.41 -1.86 16.20
CA MET A 190 18.12 -0.62 15.89
C MET A 190 18.94 -0.10 17.08
N ALA A 191 18.44 -0.20 18.31
CA ALA A 191 19.16 0.23 19.51
C ALA A 191 20.43 -0.60 19.74
N LEU A 192 20.37 -1.91 19.48
CA LEU A 192 21.55 -2.79 19.52
C LEU A 192 22.53 -2.44 18.40
N PHE A 193 22.03 -2.19 17.19
CA PHE A 193 22.87 -1.91 16.03
C PHE A 193 23.48 -0.49 16.03
N ARG A 194 22.86 0.48 16.71
CA ARG A 194 23.30 1.88 16.75
C ARG A 194 24.69 2.09 17.36
N ARG A 195 25.17 1.14 18.16
CA ARG A 195 26.53 1.16 18.73
C ARG A 195 27.62 0.70 17.75
N SER A 196 27.23 0.16 16.59
CA SER A 196 28.16 -0.31 15.56
C SER A 196 28.69 0.83 14.71
N THR A 197 29.95 0.73 14.29
CA THR A 197 30.57 1.64 13.31
C THR A 197 29.91 1.57 11.93
N LEU A 198 29.15 0.50 11.65
CA LEU A 198 28.40 0.32 10.40
C LEU A 198 27.05 1.06 10.40
N PHE A 199 26.63 1.67 11.51
CA PHE A 199 25.31 2.30 11.61
C PHE A 199 25.13 3.48 10.65
N GLU A 200 26.13 4.35 10.53
CA GLU A 200 26.07 5.52 9.65
C GLU A 200 25.93 5.15 8.16
N PRO A 201 26.79 4.29 7.57
CA PRO A 201 26.61 3.88 6.18
C PRO A 201 25.32 3.08 5.98
N PHE A 202 24.91 2.27 6.96
CA PHE A 202 23.64 1.56 6.91
C PHE A 202 22.44 2.51 6.88
N SER A 203 22.43 3.54 7.73
CA SER A 203 21.38 4.56 7.78
C SER A 203 21.25 5.28 6.44
N LEU A 204 22.39 5.69 5.87
CA LEU A 204 22.41 6.37 4.58
C LEU A 204 21.88 5.48 3.46
N ILE A 205 22.37 4.24 3.35
CA ILE A 205 21.91 3.27 2.34
C ILE A 205 20.42 2.94 2.52
N SER A 206 19.97 2.79 3.77
CA SER A 206 18.57 2.49 4.10
C SER A 206 17.63 3.60 3.67
N ASN A 207 17.99 4.87 3.91
CA ASN A 207 17.16 6.00 3.49
C ASN A 207 17.11 6.14 1.95
N TYR A 208 18.22 5.93 1.23
CA TYR A 208 18.15 5.84 -0.23
C TYR A 208 17.30 4.66 -0.72
N GLY A 209 17.40 3.52 -0.05
CA GLY A 209 16.54 2.36 -0.29
C GLY A 209 15.06 2.66 -0.07
N LEU A 210 14.71 3.41 0.97
CA LEU A 210 13.35 3.87 1.26
C LEU A 210 12.81 4.80 0.17
N ILE A 211 13.61 5.75 -0.32
CA ILE A 211 13.22 6.60 -1.45
C ILE A 211 12.95 5.75 -2.69
N PHE A 212 13.83 4.80 -3.01
CA PHE A 212 13.63 3.92 -4.16
C PHE A 212 12.38 3.04 -4.00
N ALA A 213 12.19 2.42 -2.84
CA ALA A 213 11.03 1.60 -2.54
C ALA A 213 9.72 2.40 -2.59
N GLY A 214 9.69 3.60 -2.02
CA GLY A 214 8.52 4.49 -2.08
C GLY A 214 8.20 4.93 -3.51
N LEU A 215 9.19 5.26 -4.33
CA LEU A 215 8.98 5.57 -5.75
C LEU A 215 8.48 4.35 -6.54
N PHE A 216 9.03 3.16 -6.26
CA PHE A 216 8.58 1.92 -6.88
C PHE A 216 7.12 1.62 -6.53
N LEU A 217 6.75 1.70 -5.26
CA LEU A 217 5.37 1.52 -4.79
C LEU A 217 4.44 2.57 -5.41
N PHE A 218 4.86 3.83 -5.48
CA PHE A 218 4.08 4.88 -6.14
C PHE A 218 3.77 4.54 -7.60
N ILE A 219 4.79 4.12 -8.37
CA ILE A 219 4.61 3.74 -9.77
C ILE A 219 3.68 2.53 -9.89
N MET A 220 3.84 1.52 -9.03
CA MET A 220 2.95 0.36 -8.97
C MET A 220 1.49 0.77 -8.74
N GLN A 221 1.23 1.70 -7.81
CA GLN A 221 -0.13 2.13 -7.54
C GLN A 221 -0.71 3.02 -8.65
N MET A 222 0.09 3.89 -9.26
CA MET A 222 -0.36 4.67 -10.41
C MET A 222 -0.65 3.78 -11.64
N HIS A 223 0.12 2.70 -11.82
CA HIS A 223 -0.13 1.71 -12.85
C HIS A 223 -1.40 0.88 -12.57
N GLY A 224 -1.64 0.49 -11.30
CA GLY A 224 -2.89 -0.15 -10.90
C GLY A 224 -4.10 0.77 -11.10
N TYR A 225 -3.94 2.07 -10.80
CA TYR A 225 -4.95 3.09 -11.07
C TYR A 225 -5.28 3.18 -12.57
N SER A 226 -4.27 3.27 -13.44
CA SER A 226 -4.50 3.39 -14.90
C SER A 226 -5.24 2.18 -15.49
N HIS A 227 -4.97 0.97 -14.99
CA HIS A 227 -5.69 -0.23 -15.44
C HIS A 227 -7.19 -0.21 -15.13
N ILE A 228 -7.60 0.45 -14.05
CA ILE A 228 -9.00 0.49 -13.62
C ILE A 228 -9.73 1.67 -14.23
N THR A 229 -9.05 2.79 -14.47
CA THR A 229 -9.65 3.96 -15.13
C THR A 229 -9.66 3.85 -16.65
N ASN A 230 -8.64 3.24 -17.24
CA ASN A 230 -8.48 3.08 -18.69
C ASN A 230 -8.26 1.59 -19.05
N PRO A 231 -9.27 0.72 -18.84
CA PRO A 231 -9.12 -0.72 -19.12
C PRO A 231 -8.81 -1.00 -20.60
N ASP A 232 -9.29 -0.14 -21.50
CA ASP A 232 -9.12 -0.28 -22.96
C ASP A 232 -7.72 0.09 -23.47
N GLU A 233 -6.89 0.79 -22.69
CA GLU A 233 -5.51 1.13 -23.08
C GLU A 233 -4.54 -0.05 -22.89
N PHE A 234 -4.86 -1.01 -22.01
CA PHE A 234 -3.93 -2.04 -21.56
C PHE A 234 -4.41 -3.49 -21.82
N GLY A 235 -5.27 -3.68 -22.82
CA GLY A 235 -5.77 -5.00 -23.25
C GLY A 235 -6.39 -4.94 -24.65
N PHE A 236 -7.07 -6.01 -25.06
CA PHE A 236 -8.02 -5.90 -26.18
C PHE A 236 -9.17 -5.01 -25.70
N SER A 237 -9.26 -3.79 -26.23
CA SER A 237 -10.35 -2.88 -25.88
C SER A 237 -11.71 -3.56 -26.13
N SER A 238 -12.71 -3.20 -25.33
CA SER A 238 -14.07 -3.71 -25.52
C SER A 238 -14.56 -3.42 -26.95
N ASP A 239 -14.17 -2.28 -27.50
CA ASP A 239 -14.44 -1.88 -28.89
C ASP A 239 -13.81 -2.83 -29.91
N ASN A 240 -12.55 -3.24 -29.70
CA ASN A 240 -11.87 -4.21 -30.56
C ASN A 240 -12.54 -5.59 -30.47
N HIS A 241 -12.99 -5.99 -29.27
CA HIS A 241 -13.70 -7.25 -29.07
C HIS A 241 -15.06 -7.27 -29.78
N ILE A 242 -15.81 -6.16 -29.72
CA ILE A 242 -17.08 -6.00 -30.44
C ILE A 242 -16.85 -6.00 -31.96
N HIS A 243 -15.82 -5.31 -32.44
CA HIS A 243 -15.51 -5.29 -33.87
C HIS A 243 -15.12 -6.67 -34.42
N GLU A 244 -14.39 -7.48 -33.65
CA GLU A 244 -14.07 -8.86 -34.04
C GLU A 244 -15.32 -9.75 -34.07
N HIS A 245 -16.28 -9.58 -33.15
CA HIS A 245 -17.56 -10.29 -33.22
C HIS A 245 -18.37 -9.92 -34.47
N ILE A 246 -18.44 -8.62 -34.79
CA ILE A 246 -19.15 -8.15 -35.98
C ILE A 246 -18.53 -8.77 -37.24
N LYS A 247 -17.19 -8.78 -37.36
CA LYS A 247 -16.50 -9.43 -38.49
C LYS A 247 -16.78 -10.93 -38.57
N MET A 248 -16.73 -11.65 -37.45
CA MET A 248 -17.03 -13.08 -37.44
C MET A 248 -18.47 -13.39 -37.85
N ASP A 249 -19.43 -12.55 -37.44
CA ASP A 249 -20.83 -12.70 -37.83
C ASP A 249 -21.05 -12.36 -39.30
N GLU A 250 -20.36 -11.34 -39.83
CA GLU A 250 -20.33 -11.03 -41.27
C GLU A 250 -19.73 -12.19 -42.09
N GLU A 251 -18.61 -12.78 -41.65
CA GLU A 251 -17.99 -13.93 -42.30
C GLU A 251 -18.90 -15.16 -42.29
N ARG A 252 -19.53 -15.45 -41.14
CA ARG A 252 -20.52 -16.53 -41.02
C ARG A 252 -21.71 -16.32 -41.94
N ALA A 253 -22.25 -15.10 -42.00
CA ALA A 253 -23.35 -14.76 -42.89
C ALA A 253 -22.95 -14.95 -44.37
N ALA A 254 -21.75 -14.51 -44.77
CA ALA A 254 -21.22 -14.73 -46.11
C ALA A 254 -21.05 -16.22 -46.44
N GLN A 255 -20.64 -17.03 -45.47
CA GLN A 255 -20.47 -18.48 -45.64
C GLN A 255 -21.80 -19.20 -45.83
N VAL A 256 -22.83 -18.81 -45.07
CA VAL A 256 -24.20 -19.34 -45.22
C VAL A 256 -24.77 -19.01 -46.60
N ILE A 257 -24.59 -17.78 -47.07
CA ILE A 257 -25.03 -17.34 -48.41
C ILE A 257 -24.31 -18.14 -49.51
N LYS A 258 -23.00 -18.37 -49.36
CA LYS A 258 -22.22 -19.14 -50.33
C LYS A 258 -22.69 -20.59 -50.42
N ASN A 259 -23.01 -21.22 -49.29
CA ASN A 259 -23.47 -22.60 -49.26
C ASN A 259 -24.89 -22.74 -49.84
N SER A 260 -25.80 -21.82 -49.56
CA SER A 260 -27.17 -21.86 -50.10
C SER A 260 -27.24 -21.62 -51.61
N GLN A 261 -26.28 -20.88 -52.18
CA GLN A 261 -26.15 -20.75 -53.64
C GLN A 261 -25.62 -22.01 -54.32
N HIS A 262 -24.92 -22.90 -53.60
CA HIS A 262 -24.42 -24.15 -54.16
C HIS A 262 -25.52 -25.22 -54.24
N ASP A 263 -26.41 -25.26 -53.25
CA ASP A 263 -27.54 -26.21 -53.19
C ASP A 263 -28.70 -25.89 -54.16
N SER A 264 -28.68 -24.74 -54.82
CA SER A 264 -29.74 -24.31 -55.76
C SER A 264 -29.41 -24.56 -57.24
N ILE A 265 -28.28 -25.21 -57.54
CA ILE A 265 -27.82 -25.50 -58.92
C ILE A 265 -27.82 -27.01 -59.25
N GLU A 266 -28.22 -27.88 -58.30
CA GLU A 266 -28.58 -29.30 -58.57
C GLU A 266 -30.09 -29.48 -58.72
#